data_AF-A0A1Y4G9K6-F1
#
_entry.id   AF-A0A1Y4G9K6-F1
#
_cell.length_a   1.000
_cell.length_b   1.000
_cell.length_c   1.000
_cell.angle_alpha   90.00
_cell.angle_beta   90.00
_cell.angle_gamma   90.00
#
_symmetry.space_group_name_H-M   'P 1'
#
loop_
_entity.id
_entity.type
_entity.pdbx_description
1 polymer ?
#
loop_
_entity_poly.entity_id
_entity_poly.type
_entity_poly.pdbx_seq_one_letter_code
_entity_poly.pdbx_strand_id
1 'polypeptide(L)'
;MQTRRKRSLSKKTEDITECSPGTGKPLPSEHEEQCAFVSSFRKAFPGVRIIAVPNGGWRDIRTAARLKAEGVCRGVPDLFIPEWGLWIEMKRQKGGAVSDAQKDWLEYLDGIGYGAVVCCGAAEAMNAVLAWREAVKDGCLSIRLG
;
A
#
# COMPACT_ATOMS: atom_id res chain seq x y z
N MET A 1 14.53 -26.98 53.91
CA MET A 1 13.24 -26.36 53.56
C MET A 1 13.07 -25.10 54.38
N GLN A 2 13.60 -23.97 53.89
CA GLN A 2 13.59 -22.67 54.58
C GLN A 2 12.85 -21.66 53.70
N THR A 3 11.81 -21.08 54.28
CA THR A 3 10.95 -20.04 53.70
C THR A 3 11.73 -18.74 53.51
N ARG A 4 11.94 -18.31 52.27
CA ARG A 4 12.58 -17.04 51.94
C ARG A 4 11.52 -15.92 51.92
N ARG A 5 11.51 -15.09 52.96
CA ARG A 5 10.69 -13.87 53.10
C ARG A 5 10.89 -12.96 51.87
N LYS A 6 9.81 -12.64 51.15
CA LYS A 6 9.80 -11.61 50.10
C LYS A 6 9.86 -10.24 50.78
N ARG A 7 10.93 -9.49 50.51
CA ARG A 7 11.20 -8.16 51.07
C ARG A 7 10.43 -7.13 50.23
N SER A 8 9.47 -6.45 50.85
CA SER A 8 8.76 -5.32 50.29
C SER A 8 9.69 -4.11 50.17
N LEU A 9 9.76 -3.49 49.00
CA LEU A 9 10.40 -2.19 48.79
C LEU A 9 9.43 -1.31 48.00
N SER A 10 8.67 -0.49 48.72
CA SER A 10 8.05 0.69 48.13
C SER A 10 9.16 1.65 47.74
N LYS A 11 9.09 2.19 46.52
CA LYS A 11 9.86 3.38 46.14
C LYS A 11 8.90 4.42 45.56
N LYS A 12 8.78 5.45 46.37
CA LYS A 12 8.35 6.84 46.17
C LYS A 12 8.04 7.28 44.74
N THR A 13 6.83 7.83 44.64
CA THR A 13 6.43 8.97 43.82
C THR A 13 7.47 10.08 43.77
N GLU A 14 7.63 10.62 42.55
CA GLU A 14 7.99 11.99 42.13
C GLU A 14 9.05 11.97 41.04
N ASP A 15 8.61 12.07 39.78
CA ASP A 15 9.11 13.12 38.88
C ASP A 15 8.08 13.34 37.76
N ILE A 16 7.36 14.45 37.85
CA ILE A 16 6.44 14.93 36.82
C ILE A 16 7.27 15.85 35.94
N THR A 17 7.89 15.31 34.91
CA THR A 17 8.55 16.11 33.86
C THR A 17 7.71 16.04 32.59
N GLU A 18 6.91 17.08 32.42
CA GLU A 18 6.47 17.70 31.16
C GLU A 18 5.99 16.77 30.02
N CYS A 19 4.67 16.64 29.92
CA CYS A 19 4.00 16.19 28.70
C CYS A 19 4.02 17.35 27.68
N SER A 20 5.03 17.39 26.82
CA SER A 20 4.97 18.22 25.61
C SER A 20 3.83 17.69 24.71
N PRO A 21 2.87 18.53 24.27
CA PRO A 21 1.87 18.10 23.31
C PRO A 21 2.58 17.75 22.01
N GLY A 22 2.69 16.45 21.72
CA GLY A 22 3.23 15.95 20.48
C GLY A 22 2.49 16.60 19.32
N THR A 23 3.19 17.40 18.53
CA THR A 23 2.73 17.86 17.21
C THR A 23 2.83 16.69 16.23
N GLY A 24 2.07 15.63 16.52
CA GLY A 24 1.95 14.48 15.64
C GLY A 24 1.22 14.91 14.39
N LYS A 25 1.96 15.19 13.31
CA LYS A 25 1.37 15.41 11.99
C LYS A 25 0.38 14.26 11.72
N PRO A 26 -0.87 14.54 11.30
CA PRO A 26 -1.81 13.48 10.98
C PRO A 26 -1.17 12.54 9.95
N LEU A 27 -1.38 11.24 10.13
CA LEU A 27 -0.89 10.25 9.17
C LEU A 27 -1.38 10.61 7.78
N PRO A 28 -0.55 10.49 6.72
CA PRO A 28 -0.99 10.82 5.37
C PRO A 28 -2.24 10.03 4.99
N SER A 29 -3.11 10.63 4.18
CA SER A 29 -4.22 9.94 3.51
C SER A 29 -3.69 8.96 2.46
N GLU A 30 -4.53 8.02 2.03
CA GLU A 30 -4.19 7.08 0.95
C GLU A 30 -3.80 7.83 -0.35
N HIS A 31 -4.50 8.92 -0.66
CA HIS A 31 -4.17 9.78 -1.80
C HIS A 31 -2.77 10.42 -1.66
N GLU A 32 -2.42 10.93 -0.48
CA GLU A 32 -1.09 11.51 -0.23
C GLU A 32 0.02 10.45 -0.33
N GLU A 33 -0.22 9.25 0.21
CA GLU A 33 0.71 8.11 0.08
C GLU A 33 0.92 7.71 -1.38
N GLN A 34 -0.16 7.59 -2.17
CA GLN A 34 -0.07 7.29 -3.59
C GLN A 34 0.71 8.37 -4.37
N CYS A 35 0.43 9.66 -4.11
CA CYS A 35 1.16 10.76 -4.73
C CYS A 35 2.67 10.72 -4.38
N ALA A 36 3.00 10.47 -3.11
CA ALA A 36 4.38 10.35 -2.65
C ALA A 36 5.10 9.16 -3.31
N PHE A 37 4.43 8.02 -3.42
CA PHE A 37 4.95 6.84 -4.10
C PHE A 37 5.19 7.09 -5.59
N VAL A 38 4.19 7.57 -6.34
CA VAL A 38 4.31 7.83 -7.78
C VAL A 38 5.44 8.83 -8.07
N SER A 39 5.59 9.86 -7.24
CA SER A 39 6.69 10.83 -7.34
C SER A 39 8.05 10.15 -7.15
N SER A 40 8.19 9.33 -6.11
CA SER A 40 9.42 8.60 -5.79
C SER A 40 9.78 7.57 -6.88
N PHE A 41 8.78 6.82 -7.35
CA PHE A 41 8.92 5.84 -8.42
C PHE A 41 9.48 6.49 -9.69
N ARG A 42 8.86 7.58 -10.16
CA ARG A 42 9.27 8.26 -11.40
C ARG A 42 10.68 8.84 -11.33
N LYS A 43 11.13 9.25 -10.14
CA LYS A 43 12.51 9.69 -9.90
C LYS A 43 13.51 8.54 -9.93
N ALA A 44 13.15 7.40 -9.32
CA ALA A 44 14.01 6.23 -9.26
C ALA A 44 14.11 5.49 -10.61
N PHE A 45 13.05 5.52 -11.42
CA PHE A 45 12.92 4.76 -12.65
C PHE A 45 12.43 5.61 -13.82
N PRO A 46 13.22 6.58 -14.32
CA PRO A 46 12.78 7.54 -15.33
C PRO A 46 12.38 6.92 -16.69
N GLY A 47 12.82 5.69 -16.98
CA GLY A 47 12.44 4.94 -18.19
C GLY A 47 11.21 4.04 -18.04
N VAL A 48 10.76 3.78 -16.81
CA VAL A 48 9.72 2.80 -16.52
C VAL A 48 8.38 3.51 -16.32
N ARG A 49 7.34 3.01 -16.98
CA ARG A 49 6.00 3.61 -16.91
C ARG A 49 5.25 3.13 -15.68
N ILE A 50 4.57 4.06 -15.01
CA ILE A 50 3.56 3.79 -13.98
C ILE A 50 2.30 4.61 -14.30
N ILE A 51 1.14 3.94 -14.27
CA ILE A 51 -0.16 4.51 -14.60
C ILE A 51 -1.06 4.38 -13.38
N ALA A 52 -1.82 5.43 -13.07
CA ALA A 52 -2.87 5.37 -12.07
C ALA A 52 -4.22 5.04 -12.74
N VAL A 53 -5.01 4.18 -12.10
CA VAL A 53 -6.36 3.82 -12.51
C VAL A 53 -7.34 4.47 -11.51
N PRO A 54 -7.98 5.60 -11.87
CA PRO A 54 -8.73 6.41 -10.91
C PRO A 54 -10.14 5.84 -10.61
N ASN A 55 -10.21 4.59 -10.15
CA ASN A 55 -11.47 3.86 -9.96
C ASN A 55 -12.22 4.21 -8.67
N GLY A 56 -11.57 4.84 -7.68
CA GLY A 56 -12.13 5.16 -6.37
C GLY A 56 -12.67 6.59 -6.19
N GLY A 57 -12.48 7.49 -7.17
CA GLY A 57 -12.82 8.91 -7.02
C GLY A 57 -14.33 9.19 -6.97
N TRP A 58 -14.73 10.19 -6.17
CA TRP A 58 -16.09 10.71 -6.18
C TRP A 58 -16.49 11.17 -7.57
N ARG A 59 -17.73 10.87 -7.96
CA ARG A 59 -18.31 11.28 -9.23
C ARG A 59 -19.82 11.32 -9.06
N ASP A 60 -20.49 12.15 -9.86
CA ASP A 60 -21.94 12.13 -9.91
C ASP A 60 -22.48 10.84 -10.53
N ILE A 61 -23.76 10.55 -10.30
CA ILE A 61 -24.40 9.30 -10.71
C ILE A 61 -24.37 9.11 -12.23
N ARG A 62 -24.52 10.18 -13.02
CA ARG A 62 -24.52 10.09 -14.50
C ARG A 62 -23.12 9.77 -15.00
N THR A 63 -22.11 10.43 -14.46
CA THR A 63 -20.71 10.14 -14.76
C THR A 63 -20.33 8.72 -14.34
N ALA A 64 -20.78 8.25 -13.17
CA ALA A 64 -20.57 6.87 -12.73
C ALA A 64 -21.16 5.84 -13.71
N ALA A 65 -22.40 6.06 -14.15
CA ALA A 65 -23.09 5.17 -15.08
C ALA A 65 -22.38 5.12 -16.44
N ARG A 66 -22.00 6.28 -16.98
CA ARG A 66 -21.26 6.36 -18.26
C ARG A 66 -19.90 5.66 -18.16
N LEU A 67 -19.11 5.95 -17.14
CA LEU A 67 -17.81 5.32 -16.93
C LEU A 67 -17.92 3.80 -16.75
N LYS A 68 -18.96 3.31 -16.07
CA LYS A 68 -19.22 1.88 -15.97
C LYS A 68 -19.52 1.25 -17.33
N ALA A 69 -20.27 1.94 -18.19
CA ALA A 69 -20.52 1.50 -19.57
C ALA A 69 -19.25 1.55 -20.44
N GLU A 70 -18.32 2.47 -20.15
CA GLU A 70 -16.98 2.53 -20.78
C GLU A 70 -16.01 1.47 -20.24
N GLY A 71 -16.39 0.70 -19.21
CA GLY A 71 -15.59 -0.42 -18.68
C GLY A 71 -14.90 -0.14 -17.35
N VAL A 72 -15.23 0.93 -16.63
CA VAL A 72 -14.74 1.12 -15.25
C VAL A 72 -15.27 0.01 -14.36
N CYS A 73 -14.35 -0.83 -13.89
CA CYS A 73 -14.63 -1.94 -12.99
C CYS A 73 -14.31 -1.55 -11.54
N ARG A 74 -15.21 -1.88 -10.62
CA ARG A 74 -14.96 -1.71 -9.18
C ARG A 74 -13.84 -2.66 -8.76
N GLY A 75 -12.92 -2.15 -7.95
CA GLY A 75 -11.90 -2.96 -7.27
C GLY A 75 -10.63 -3.21 -8.08
N VAL A 76 -10.54 -2.74 -9.32
CA VAL A 76 -9.28 -2.77 -10.08
C VAL A 76 -8.21 -1.97 -9.31
N PRO A 77 -6.99 -2.53 -9.11
CA PRO A 77 -5.94 -1.89 -8.33
C PRO A 77 -5.57 -0.49 -8.81
N ASP A 78 -5.11 0.33 -7.87
CA ASP A 78 -4.88 1.77 -8.09
C ASP A 78 -3.79 2.08 -9.13
N LEU A 79 -2.75 1.25 -9.21
CA LEU A 79 -1.56 1.51 -10.03
C LEU A 79 -1.15 0.29 -10.84
N PHE A 80 -0.60 0.54 -12.03
CA PHE A 80 -0.04 -0.49 -12.90
C PHE A 80 1.31 -0.06 -13.46
N ILE A 81 2.27 -1.00 -13.45
CA ILE A 81 3.62 -0.86 -14.02
C ILE A 81 3.74 -1.90 -15.16
N PRO A 82 3.50 -1.49 -16.43
CA PRO A 82 3.39 -2.44 -17.54
C PRO A 82 4.65 -3.25 -17.80
N GLU A 83 5.82 -2.62 -17.73
CA GLU A 83 7.12 -3.25 -18.02
C GLU A 83 7.41 -4.44 -17.10
N TRP A 84 6.87 -4.41 -15.88
CA TRP A 84 7.08 -5.45 -14.87
C TRP A 84 5.82 -6.25 -14.58
N GLY A 85 4.74 -6.02 -15.33
CA GLY A 85 3.47 -6.71 -15.11
C GLY A 85 2.99 -6.61 -13.65
N LEU A 86 3.20 -5.47 -13.00
CA LEU A 86 2.93 -5.31 -11.57
C LEU A 86 1.77 -4.35 -11.33
N TRP A 87 0.77 -4.83 -10.61
CA TRP A 87 -0.35 -4.08 -10.08
C TRP A 87 -0.14 -3.79 -8.60
N ILE A 88 -0.49 -2.58 -8.18
CA ILE A 88 -0.36 -2.13 -6.80
C ILE A 88 -1.68 -1.51 -6.36
N GLU A 89 -2.27 -2.10 -5.34
CA GLU A 89 -3.39 -1.55 -4.58
C GLU A 89 -2.82 -0.76 -3.40
N MET A 90 -3.07 0.54 -3.35
CA MET A 90 -2.57 1.42 -2.30
C MET A 90 -3.54 1.44 -1.13
N LYS A 91 -2.99 1.38 0.08
CA LYS A 91 -3.73 1.63 1.31
C LYS A 91 -3.04 2.68 2.14
N ARG A 92 -3.82 3.38 2.96
CA ARG A 92 -3.27 4.19 4.05
C ARG A 92 -2.49 3.29 5.01
N GLN A 93 -1.40 3.82 5.59
CA GLN A 93 -0.57 3.11 6.59
C GLN A 93 -1.37 2.49 7.75
N LYS A 94 -2.49 3.10 8.14
CA LYS A 94 -3.41 2.58 9.15
C LYS A 94 -4.86 2.80 8.76
N GLY A 95 -5.70 1.82 9.01
CA GLY A 95 -7.14 1.88 8.83
C GLY A 95 -7.63 1.61 7.40
N GLY A 96 -6.74 1.29 6.46
CA GLY A 96 -7.11 0.78 5.14
C GLY A 96 -7.49 -0.69 5.21
N ALA A 97 -8.58 -1.08 4.53
CA ALA A 97 -8.99 -2.46 4.36
C ALA A 97 -9.19 -2.76 2.88
N VAL A 98 -8.83 -3.97 2.47
CA VAL A 98 -9.05 -4.46 1.09
C VAL A 98 -10.49 -4.94 0.99
N SER A 99 -11.25 -4.36 0.06
CA SER A 99 -12.63 -4.78 -0.20
C SER A 99 -12.68 -6.13 -0.92
N ASP A 100 -13.82 -6.83 -0.87
CA ASP A 100 -13.94 -8.15 -1.51
C ASP A 100 -13.76 -8.07 -3.04
N ALA A 101 -14.24 -7.00 -3.68
CA ALA A 101 -13.98 -6.76 -5.10
C ALA A 101 -12.49 -6.56 -5.41
N GLN A 102 -11.73 -5.94 -4.50
CA GLN A 102 -10.28 -5.80 -4.67
C GLN A 102 -9.57 -7.14 -4.52
N LYS A 103 -9.99 -7.97 -3.55
CA LYS A 103 -9.44 -9.33 -3.39
C LYS A 103 -9.64 -10.17 -4.66
N ASP A 104 -10.84 -10.13 -5.23
CA ASP A 104 -11.18 -10.83 -6.48
C ASP A 104 -10.26 -10.41 -7.64
N TRP A 105 -10.03 -9.11 -7.83
CA TRP A 105 -9.08 -8.62 -8.85
C TRP A 105 -7.64 -9.04 -8.58
N LEU A 106 -7.18 -8.98 -7.33
CA LEU A 106 -5.83 -9.38 -6.96
C LEU A 106 -5.60 -10.87 -7.25
N GLU A 107 -6.55 -11.73 -6.89
CA GLU A 107 -6.50 -13.18 -7.16
C GLU A 107 -6.55 -13.47 -8.67
N TYR A 108 -7.43 -12.79 -9.41
CA TYR A 108 -7.51 -12.94 -10.86
C TYR A 108 -6.19 -12.56 -11.55
N LEU A 109 -5.60 -11.41 -11.18
CA LEU A 109 -4.36 -10.91 -11.78
C LEU A 109 -3.17 -11.84 -11.50
N ASP A 110 -3.05 -12.32 -10.26
CA ASP A 110 -2.04 -13.31 -9.87
C ASP A 110 -2.21 -14.61 -10.67
N GLY A 111 -3.46 -15.09 -10.80
CA GLY A 111 -3.80 -16.32 -11.52
C GLY A 111 -3.50 -16.28 -13.03
N ILE A 112 -3.38 -15.09 -13.63
CA ILE A 112 -3.00 -14.92 -15.05
C ILE A 112 -1.54 -14.47 -15.24
N GLY A 113 -0.72 -14.50 -14.19
CA GLY A 113 0.72 -14.28 -14.27
C GLY A 113 1.16 -12.82 -14.16
N TYR A 114 0.29 -11.91 -13.72
CA TYR A 114 0.72 -10.58 -13.26
C TYR A 114 1.11 -10.63 -11.78
N GLY A 115 2.00 -9.73 -11.36
CA GLY A 115 2.15 -9.42 -9.94
C GLY A 115 1.00 -8.53 -9.47
N ALA A 116 0.44 -8.82 -8.31
CA ALA A 116 -0.60 -8.01 -7.71
C ALA A 116 -0.38 -7.91 -6.19
N VAL A 117 -0.09 -6.71 -5.69
CA VAL A 117 0.26 -6.49 -4.28
C VAL A 117 -0.57 -5.38 -3.64
N VAL A 118 -0.82 -5.52 -2.34
CA VAL A 118 -1.44 -4.48 -1.50
C VAL A 118 -0.33 -3.83 -0.68
N CYS A 119 -0.25 -2.51 -0.68
CA CYS A 119 0.83 -1.76 -0.01
C CYS A 119 0.26 -0.71 0.94
N CYS A 120 0.62 -0.75 2.22
CA CYS A 120 0.20 0.22 3.22
C CYS A 120 1.20 1.40 3.28
N GLY A 121 0.97 2.39 2.43
CA GLY A 121 1.78 3.60 2.33
C GLY A 121 2.91 3.51 1.31
N ALA A 122 3.54 4.66 1.04
CA ALA A 122 4.49 4.83 -0.05
C ALA A 122 5.79 4.02 0.13
N ALA A 123 6.25 3.89 1.37
CA ALA A 123 7.48 3.17 1.69
C ALA A 123 7.35 1.66 1.38
N GLU A 124 6.21 1.06 1.78
CA GLU A 124 5.93 -0.34 1.49
C GLU A 124 5.80 -0.58 -0.02
N ALA A 125 5.10 0.31 -0.73
CA ALA A 125 4.98 0.24 -2.19
C ALA A 125 6.35 0.28 -2.90
N MET A 126 7.26 1.13 -2.44
CA MET A 126 8.61 1.20 -3.01
C MET A 126 9.42 -0.08 -2.73
N ASN A 127 9.32 -0.64 -1.53
CA ASN A 127 9.98 -1.90 -1.18
C ASN A 127 9.44 -3.06 -2.02
N ALA A 128 8.12 -3.15 -2.21
CA ALA A 128 7.49 -4.16 -3.05
C ALA A 128 7.96 -4.07 -4.51
N VAL A 129 8.03 -2.85 -5.06
CA VAL A 129 8.58 -2.61 -6.40
C VAL A 129 10.02 -3.10 -6.53
N LEU A 130 10.88 -2.76 -5.57
CA LEU A 130 12.28 -3.16 -5.59
C LEU A 130 12.43 -4.68 -5.54
N ALA A 131 11.69 -5.35 -4.65
CA ALA A 131 11.69 -6.81 -4.55
C ALA A 131 11.20 -7.48 -5.84
N TRP A 132 10.08 -7.00 -6.39
CA TRP A 132 9.50 -7.54 -7.62
C TRP A 132 10.43 -7.39 -8.82
N ARG A 133 11.03 -6.20 -8.97
CA ARG A 133 11.97 -5.91 -10.07
C ARG A 133 13.16 -6.87 -10.07
N GLU A 134 13.74 -7.16 -8.91
CA GLU A 134 14.86 -8.10 -8.84
C GLU A 134 14.40 -9.52 -9.22
N ALA A 135 13.22 -9.97 -8.76
CA ALA A 135 12.66 -11.26 -9.13
C ALA A 135 12.38 -11.40 -10.65
N VAL A 136 11.95 -10.32 -11.32
CA VAL A 136 11.76 -10.29 -12.78
C VAL A 136 13.10 -10.36 -13.53
N LYS A 137 14.12 -9.60 -13.09
CA LYS A 137 15.45 -9.61 -13.73
C LYS A 137 16.13 -10.97 -13.66
N ASP A 138 15.97 -11.68 -12.54
CA ASP A 138 16.60 -12.97 -12.32
C ASP A 138 15.94 -14.10 -13.14
N GLY A 139 14.95 -13.76 -13.99
CA GLY A 139 14.23 -14.72 -14.83
C GLY A 139 13.33 -15.67 -14.05
N CYS A 140 13.21 -15.47 -12.74
CA CYS A 140 12.33 -16.23 -11.85
C CYS A 140 10.85 -16.00 -12.20
N LEU A 141 10.53 -14.80 -12.70
CA LEU A 141 9.21 -14.41 -13.19
C LEU A 141 9.29 -14.06 -14.68
N SER A 142 8.92 -15.01 -15.54
CA SER A 142 8.82 -14.77 -16.99
C SER A 142 7.44 -14.19 -17.30
N ILE A 143 7.39 -12.88 -17.58
CA ILE A 143 6.22 -12.27 -18.20
C ILE A 143 6.25 -12.65 -19.67
N ARG A 144 5.71 -13.84 -20.01
CA ARG A 144 5.41 -14.15 -21.41
C ARG A 144 4.16 -13.37 -21.77
N LEU A 145 4.33 -12.15 -22.28
CA LEU A 145 3.32 -11.58 -23.16
C LEU A 145 3.30 -12.50 -24.38
N GLY A 146 2.25 -13.31 -24.49
CA GLY A 146 2.05 -14.26 -25.58
C GLY A 146 1.99 -13.59 -26.94
#